data_AF-A0A524ETB4-F1
#
_entry.id   AF-A0A524ETB4-F1
#
_cell.length_a   1.000
_cell.length_b   1.000
_cell.length_c   1.000
_cell.angle_alpha   90.00
_cell.angle_beta   90.00
_cell.angle_gamma   90.00
#
_symmetry.space_group_name_H-M   'P 1'
#
loop_
_entity.id
_entity.type
_entity.pdbx_description
1 polymer ?
#
loop_
_entity_poly.entity_id
_entity_poly.type
_entity_poly.pdbx_seq_one_letter_code
_entity_poly.pdbx_strand_id
1 'polypeptide(L)'
;MPTLDFSLKRMSELVGRDLTIPQLEDDLQWIALDIEGIDYDNDIIKIEYQPNRPDYSSPEGIARALKGYYEIETGLAKFEIKENPELVCKVDPKVKNIRPYIVMCAIKDIHMDDEQVATLMNIQEALHNVLGRGRKKVAIGV
;
A
#
# COMPACT_ATOMS: atom_id res chain seq x y z
N MET A 1 16.13 0.16 -3.52
CA MET A 1 14.81 -0.46 -3.78
C MET A 1 13.76 0.62 -3.56
N PRO A 2 12.45 0.37 -3.69
CA PRO A 2 11.44 1.40 -3.42
C PRO A 2 11.46 1.83 -1.96
N THR A 3 11.28 3.13 -1.72
CA THR A 3 11.25 3.73 -0.39
C THR A 3 9.86 4.27 -0.09
N LEU A 4 9.51 4.32 1.19
CA LEU A 4 8.27 4.90 1.69
C LEU A 4 8.56 5.63 3.00
N ASP A 5 7.91 6.77 3.17
CA ASP A 5 8.01 7.55 4.39
C ASP A 5 6.64 7.54 5.08
N PHE A 6 6.62 7.41 6.41
CA PHE A 6 5.39 7.54 7.20
C PHE A 6 5.67 8.16 8.56
N SER A 7 4.66 8.80 9.15
CA SER A 7 4.76 9.35 10.50
C SER A 7 4.46 8.30 11.57
N LEU A 8 5.12 8.41 12.73
CA LEU A 8 4.86 7.56 13.89
C LEU A 8 3.38 7.61 14.31
N LYS A 9 2.80 8.81 14.29
CA LYS A 9 1.39 9.05 14.60
C LYS A 9 0.48 8.23 13.69
N ARG A 10 0.67 8.35 12.37
CA ARG A 10 -0.12 7.61 11.39
C ARG A 10 0.00 6.10 11.56
N MET A 11 1.21 5.61 11.80
CA MET A 11 1.44 4.18 12.02
C MET A 11 0.76 3.68 13.30
N SER A 12 0.83 4.45 14.38
CA SER A 12 0.16 4.14 15.65
C SER A 12 -1.37 4.06 15.49
N GLU A 13 -1.96 5.03 14.77
CA GLU A 13 -3.39 5.06 14.43
C GLU A 13 -3.80 3.84 13.60
N LEU A 14 -3.01 3.49 12.58
CA LEU A 14 -3.31 2.36 11.69
C LEU A 14 -3.19 1.01 12.39
N VAL A 15 -2.16 0.82 13.22
CA VAL A 15 -1.95 -0.41 14.00
C VAL A 15 -2.97 -0.50 15.14
N GLY A 16 -3.42 0.64 15.68
CA GLY A 16 -4.38 0.72 16.78
C GLY A 16 -3.74 0.58 18.17
N ARG A 17 -2.47 0.97 18.30
CA ARG A 17 -1.74 1.02 19.57
C ARG A 17 -0.72 2.15 19.54
N ASP A 18 -0.33 2.63 20.71
CA ASP A 18 0.79 3.58 20.82
C ASP A 18 2.11 2.85 20.51
N LEU A 19 2.85 3.41 19.56
CA LEU A 19 4.17 2.93 19.14
C LEU A 19 5.23 3.99 19.49
N THR A 20 6.47 3.55 19.64
CA THR A 20 7.62 4.44 19.76
C THR A 20 8.63 4.13 18.67
N ILE A 21 9.45 5.12 18.30
CA ILE A 21 10.52 4.94 17.31
C ILE A 21 11.46 3.76 17.68
N PRO A 22 11.98 3.64 18.92
CA PRO A 22 12.85 2.52 19.28
C PRO A 22 12.18 1.14 19.13
N GLN A 23 10.86 1.04 19.35
CA GLN A 23 10.15 -0.22 19.13
C GLN A 23 10.05 -0.54 17.63
N LEU A 24 9.68 0.46 16.82
CA LEU A 24 9.58 0.28 15.38
C LEU A 24 10.92 -0.04 14.72
N GLU A 25 12.04 0.46 15.26
CA GLU A 25 13.38 0.14 14.77
C GLU A 25 13.66 -1.36 14.72
N ASP A 26 13.25 -2.08 15.76
CA ASP A 26 13.40 -3.53 15.86
C ASP A 26 12.27 -4.25 15.12
N ASP A 27 11.02 -3.82 15.31
CA ASP A 27 9.83 -4.53 14.84
C ASP A 27 9.69 -4.53 13.30
N LEU A 28 10.11 -3.45 12.62
CA LEU A 28 10.07 -3.36 11.16
C LEU A 28 11.00 -4.39 10.50
N GLN A 29 12.14 -4.71 11.13
CA GLN A 29 13.09 -5.70 10.61
C GLN A 29 12.47 -7.11 10.59
N TRP A 30 11.67 -7.45 11.60
CA TRP A 30 10.98 -8.75 11.68
C TRP A 30 9.96 -8.99 10.57
N ILE A 31 9.45 -7.91 9.97
CA ILE A 31 8.57 -7.97 8.80
C ILE A 31 9.30 -7.68 7.48
N ALA A 32 10.64 -7.78 7.48
CA ALA A 32 11.51 -7.62 6.31
C ALA A 32 11.46 -6.21 5.68
N LEU A 33 11.41 -5.18 6.53
CA LEU A 33 11.59 -3.79 6.15
C LEU A 33 12.93 -3.27 6.68
N ASP A 34 13.67 -2.58 5.81
CA ASP A 34 14.93 -1.94 6.17
C ASP A 34 14.69 -0.46 6.44
N ILE A 35 15.28 0.10 7.50
CA ILE A 35 15.15 1.52 7.83
C ILE A 35 16.29 2.27 7.15
N GLU A 36 15.96 3.21 6.27
CA GLU A 36 16.96 4.06 5.61
C GLU A 36 17.26 5.33 6.43
N GLY A 37 16.30 5.82 7.20
CA GLY A 37 16.46 7.03 7.98
C GLY A 37 15.29 7.34 8.90
N ILE A 38 15.58 8.10 9.95
CA ILE A 38 14.61 8.56 10.93
C ILE A 38 14.81 10.05 11.13
N ASP A 39 13.74 10.81 10.96
CA ASP A 39 13.66 12.22 11.32
C ASP A 39 12.97 12.32 12.69
N TYR A 40 13.78 12.46 13.74
CA TYR A 40 13.31 12.55 15.12
C TYR A 40 12.61 13.89 15.44
N ASP A 41 12.82 14.95 14.65
CA ASP A 41 12.18 16.25 14.90
C ASP A 41 10.73 16.25 14.39
N ASN A 42 10.44 15.48 13.34
CA ASN A 42 9.13 15.38 12.71
C ASN A 42 8.41 14.03 12.94
N ASP A 43 9.03 13.12 13.70
CA ASP A 43 8.57 11.74 13.91
C ASP A 43 8.28 10.98 12.61
N ILE A 44 9.17 11.12 11.60
CA ILE A 44 9.04 10.47 10.29
C ILE A 44 10.06 9.33 10.18
N ILE A 45 9.60 8.17 9.74
CA ILE A 45 10.44 6.99 9.49
C ILE A 45 10.45 6.74 7.99
N LYS A 46 11.64 6.63 7.42
CA LYS A 46 11.90 6.29 6.02
C LYS A 46 12.37 4.84 5.93
N ILE A 47 11.61 4.04 5.22
CA ILE A 47 11.85 2.61 5.04
C ILE A 47 12.10 2.26 3.58
N GLU A 48 12.81 1.17 3.38
CA GLU A 48 13.00 0.49 2.11
C GLU A 48 12.29 -0.87 2.18
N TYR A 49 11.54 -1.22 1.13
CA TYR A 49 10.84 -2.49 1.05
C TYR A 49 11.22 -3.28 -0.20
N GLN A 50 11.07 -4.60 -0.10
CA GLN A 50 11.43 -5.49 -1.20
C GLN A 50 10.41 -5.39 -2.36
N PRO A 51 10.86 -5.30 -3.63
CA PRO A 51 9.97 -5.19 -4.80
C PRO A 51 8.96 -6.33 -4.99
N ASN A 52 9.20 -7.50 -4.39
CA ASN A 52 8.29 -8.65 -4.39
C ASN A 52 7.16 -8.54 -3.36
N ARG A 53 7.19 -7.52 -2.48
CA ARG A 53 6.16 -7.18 -1.49
C ARG A 53 5.51 -5.84 -1.84
N PRO A 54 4.77 -5.75 -2.96
CA PRO A 54 4.07 -4.52 -3.35
C PRO A 54 3.02 -4.09 -2.33
N ASP A 55 2.60 -4.98 -1.44
CA ASP A 55 1.74 -4.64 -0.31
C ASP A 55 2.42 -3.71 0.70
N TYR A 56 3.74 -3.61 0.72
CA TYR A 56 4.48 -2.63 1.55
C TYR A 56 4.66 -1.26 0.91
N SER A 57 4.05 -1.01 -0.26
CA SER A 57 4.07 0.32 -0.87
C SER A 57 3.19 1.35 -0.17
N SER A 58 2.57 1.00 0.97
CA SER A 58 1.74 1.93 1.75
C SER A 58 1.86 1.70 3.26
N PRO A 59 1.61 2.75 4.08
CA PRO A 59 1.56 2.62 5.52
C PRO A 59 0.50 1.61 5.99
N GLU A 60 -0.65 1.52 5.31
CA GLU A 60 -1.72 0.56 5.64
C GLU A 60 -1.28 -0.89 5.47
N GLY A 61 -0.51 -1.20 4.42
CA GLY A 61 -0.01 -2.54 4.20
C GLY A 61 1.07 -2.96 5.20
N ILE A 62 1.95 -2.02 5.57
CA ILE A 62 2.92 -2.21 6.65
C ILE A 62 2.21 -2.41 7.99
N ALA A 63 1.25 -1.53 8.32
CA ALA A 63 0.45 -1.63 9.54
C ALA A 63 -0.28 -2.96 9.64
N ARG A 64 -0.83 -3.48 8.53
CA ARG A 64 -1.45 -4.82 8.49
C ARG A 64 -0.46 -5.93 8.84
N ALA A 65 0.78 -5.85 8.38
CA ALA A 65 1.82 -6.83 8.77
C ALA A 65 2.21 -6.68 10.24
N LEU A 66 2.36 -5.44 10.73
CA LEU A 66 2.63 -5.17 12.15
C LEU A 66 1.51 -5.67 13.07
N LYS A 67 0.23 -5.54 12.67
CA LYS A 67 -0.89 -6.13 13.42
C LYS A 67 -0.77 -7.63 13.58
N GLY A 68 -0.33 -8.33 12.53
CA GLY A 68 -0.05 -9.77 12.60
C GLY A 68 1.13 -10.09 13.52
N TYR A 69 2.22 -9.31 13.41
CA TYR A 69 3.41 -9.46 14.24
C TYR A 69 3.13 -9.21 15.73
N TYR A 70 2.31 -8.21 16.06
CA TYR A 70 1.87 -7.91 17.43
C TYR A 70 0.69 -8.76 17.91
N GLU A 71 0.25 -9.75 17.14
CA GLU A 71 -0.89 -10.63 17.45
C GLU A 71 -2.24 -9.89 17.67
N ILE A 72 -2.39 -8.67 17.14
CA ILE A 72 -3.62 -7.87 17.22
C ILE A 72 -4.68 -8.41 16.28
N GLU A 73 -4.29 -8.70 15.04
CA GLU A 73 -5.16 -9.31 14.03
C GLU A 73 -4.38 -10.43 13.34
N THR A 74 -4.82 -11.67 13.58
CA THR A 74 -4.13 -12.88 13.11
C THR A 74 -4.97 -13.66 12.11
N GLY A 75 -4.29 -14.47 11.30
CA GLY A 75 -4.93 -15.26 10.25
C GLY A 75 -5.09 -14.50 8.92
N LEU A 76 -5.94 -15.02 8.05
CA LEU A 76 -6.16 -14.46 6.73
C LEU A 76 -7.09 -13.25 6.81
N ALA A 77 -6.63 -12.10 6.31
CA ALA A 77 -7.46 -10.92 6.12
C ALA A 77 -8.65 -11.25 5.22
N LYS A 78 -9.86 -10.91 5.67
CA LYS A 78 -11.10 -11.15 4.94
C LYS A 78 -11.56 -9.84 4.29
N PHE A 79 -11.79 -9.88 2.98
CA PHE A 79 -12.35 -8.75 2.23
C PHE A 79 -13.71 -9.16 1.70
N GLU A 80 -14.75 -8.39 2.04
CA GLU A 80 -16.08 -8.59 1.49
C GLU A 80 -16.16 -7.96 0.10
N ILE A 81 -16.44 -8.77 -0.91
CA ILE A 81 -16.62 -8.32 -2.29
C ILE A 81 -18.11 -8.48 -2.62
N LYS A 82 -18.74 -7.38 -3.03
CA LYS A 82 -20.13 -7.37 -3.49
C LYS A 82 -20.16 -7.29 -5.01
N GLU A 83 -20.82 -8.26 -5.63
CA GLU A 83 -21.05 -8.21 -7.07
C GLU A 83 -22.02 -7.09 -7.42
N ASN A 84 -21.70 -6.33 -8.47
CA ASN A 84 -22.59 -5.32 -9.02
C ASN A 84 -22.78 -5.58 -10.52
N PRO A 85 -23.91 -6.20 -10.94
CA PRO A 85 -24.18 -6.51 -12.34
C PRO A 85 -24.19 -5.29 -13.27
N GLU A 86 -24.38 -4.09 -12.75
CA GLU A 86 -24.40 -2.85 -13.53
C GLU A 86 -23.00 -2.33 -13.87
N LEU A 87 -21.97 -2.76 -13.12
CA LEU A 87 -20.58 -2.36 -13.35
C LEU A 87 -19.95 -3.24 -14.43
N VAL A 88 -20.13 -2.87 -15.70
CA VAL A 88 -19.67 -3.67 -16.85
C VAL A 88 -18.47 -3.02 -17.53
N CYS A 89 -17.35 -3.74 -17.58
CA CYS A 89 -16.18 -3.38 -18.39
C CYS A 89 -16.15 -4.18 -19.68
N LYS A 90 -16.13 -3.51 -20.85
CA LYS A 90 -16.00 -4.18 -22.16
C LYS A 90 -14.69 -3.77 -22.83
N VAL A 91 -13.89 -4.75 -23.22
CA VAL A 91 -12.65 -4.53 -23.96
C VAL A 91 -12.92 -4.59 -25.45
N ASP A 92 -12.60 -3.52 -26.17
CA ASP A 92 -12.71 -3.51 -27.63
C ASP A 92 -11.65 -4.45 -28.25
N PRO A 93 -12.03 -5.41 -29.13
CA PRO A 93 -11.08 -6.27 -29.83
C PRO A 93 -9.94 -5.53 -30.56
N LYS A 94 -10.14 -4.27 -30.95
CA LYS A 94 -9.12 -3.42 -31.58
C LYS A 94 -7.87 -3.22 -30.71
N VAL A 95 -8.01 -3.26 -29.38
CA VAL A 95 -6.87 -3.07 -28.48
C VAL A 95 -6.08 -4.36 -28.23
N LYS A 96 -6.46 -5.50 -28.85
CA LYS A 96 -5.82 -6.82 -28.62
C LYS A 96 -4.30 -6.81 -28.79
N ASN A 97 -3.80 -6.10 -29.80
CA ASN A 97 -2.37 -6.01 -30.10
C ASN A 97 -1.68 -4.80 -29.43
N ILE A 98 -2.43 -3.98 -28.70
CA ILE A 98 -1.93 -2.76 -28.03
C ILE A 98 -1.88 -3.00 -26.51
N ARG A 99 -3.05 -3.26 -25.90
CA ARG A 99 -3.21 -3.54 -24.47
C ARG A 99 -4.50 -4.35 -24.24
N PRO A 100 -4.43 -5.69 -24.32
CA PRO A 100 -5.60 -6.56 -24.39
C PRO A 100 -6.41 -6.73 -23.10
N TYR A 101 -5.86 -6.34 -21.94
CA TYR A 101 -6.45 -6.64 -20.64
C TYR A 101 -6.72 -5.37 -19.84
N ILE A 102 -7.87 -5.35 -19.17
CA ILE A 102 -8.26 -4.36 -18.18
C ILE A 102 -8.94 -5.10 -17.02
N VAL A 103 -8.69 -4.62 -15.81
CA VAL A 103 -9.41 -5.02 -14.60
C VAL A 103 -9.87 -3.73 -13.94
N MET A 104 -11.09 -3.72 -13.42
CA MET A 104 -11.65 -2.57 -12.70
C MET A 104 -12.35 -3.02 -11.43
N CYS A 105 -12.40 -2.14 -10.45
CA CYS A 105 -13.22 -2.28 -9.26
C CYS A 105 -13.81 -0.91 -8.92
N ALA A 106 -14.90 -0.91 -8.16
CA ALA A 106 -15.47 0.30 -7.59
C ALA A 106 -15.47 0.15 -6.07
N ILE A 107 -14.88 1.12 -5.39
CA ILE A 107 -14.89 1.21 -3.93
C ILE A 107 -15.85 2.35 -3.58
N LYS A 108 -16.84 2.07 -2.73
CA LYS A 108 -17.90 3.01 -2.34
C LYS A 108 -17.75 3.41 -0.89
N ASP A 109 -18.41 4.52 -0.52
CA ASP A 109 -18.52 5.00 0.86
C ASP A 109 -17.14 5.27 1.50
N ILE A 110 -16.23 5.84 0.72
CA ILE A 110 -14.88 6.19 1.17
C ILE A 110 -14.88 7.63 1.69
N HIS A 111 -14.30 7.82 2.86
CA HIS A 111 -13.84 9.11 3.33
C HIS A 111 -12.34 9.19 3.15
N MET A 112 -11.86 10.16 2.37
CA MET A 112 -10.44 10.41 2.15
C MET A 112 -10.11 11.83 2.56
N ASP A 113 -9.06 11.98 3.36
CA ASP A 113 -8.35 13.24 3.56
C ASP A 113 -7.19 13.39 2.55
N ASP A 114 -6.52 14.54 2.58
CA ASP A 114 -5.42 14.86 1.68
C ASP A 114 -4.24 13.90 1.83
N GLU A 115 -3.96 13.40 3.04
CA GLU A 115 -2.88 12.45 3.32
C GLU A 115 -3.18 11.07 2.71
N GLN A 116 -4.44 10.62 2.80
CA GLN A 116 -4.90 9.38 2.20
C GLN A 116 -4.90 9.45 0.67
N VAL A 117 -5.27 10.60 0.09
CA VAL A 117 -5.19 10.80 -1.36
C VAL A 117 -3.73 10.76 -1.83
N ALA A 118 -2.83 11.45 -1.12
CA ALA A 118 -1.40 11.42 -1.42
C ALA A 118 -0.83 9.99 -1.32
N THR A 119 -1.22 9.25 -0.28
CA THR A 119 -0.83 7.85 -0.09
C THR A 119 -1.27 6.98 -1.27
N LEU A 120 -2.52 7.12 -1.71
CA LEU A 120 -3.07 6.41 -2.87
C LEU A 120 -2.29 6.72 -4.16
N MET A 121 -1.93 7.98 -4.38
CA MET A 121 -1.11 8.39 -5.53
C MET A 121 0.30 7.79 -5.47
N ASN A 122 0.93 7.77 -4.29
CA ASN A 122 2.25 7.18 -4.09
C ASN A 122 2.27 5.67 -4.35
N ILE A 123 1.25 4.94 -3.86
CA ILE A 123 1.07 3.52 -4.17
C ILE A 123 0.95 3.31 -5.68
N GLN A 124 0.12 4.13 -6.35
CA GLN A 124 -0.09 4.04 -7.78
C GLN A 124 1.23 4.18 -8.55
N GLU A 125 2.04 5.19 -8.20
CA GLU A 125 3.32 5.46 -8.84
C GLU A 125 4.36 4.36 -8.55
N ALA A 126 4.45 3.90 -7.30
CA ALA A 126 5.34 2.80 -6.91
C ALA A 126 5.02 1.53 -7.73
N LEU A 127 3.74 1.15 -7.82
CA LEU A 127 3.32 -0.02 -8.60
C LEU A 127 3.55 0.16 -10.10
N HIS A 128 3.34 1.36 -10.65
CA HIS A 128 3.65 1.66 -12.06
C HIS A 128 5.13 1.47 -12.38
N ASN A 129 6.01 1.86 -11.46
CA ASN A 129 7.44 1.82 -11.65
C ASN A 129 8.00 0.40 -11.44
N VAL A 130 7.63 -0.24 -10.33
CA VAL A 130 8.16 -1.54 -9.91
C VAL A 130 7.56 -2.68 -10.73
N LEU A 131 6.27 -3.00 -10.52
CA LEU A 131 5.60 -4.11 -11.22
C LEU A 131 5.23 -3.72 -12.66
N GLY A 132 4.84 -2.46 -12.84
CA GLY A 132 4.41 -1.92 -14.13
C GLY A 132 5.55 -1.69 -15.11
N ARG A 133 6.82 -1.75 -14.68
CA ARG A 133 8.02 -1.47 -15.48
C ARG A 133 7.90 -0.13 -16.24
N GLY A 134 7.64 0.94 -15.50
CA GLY A 134 7.37 2.27 -16.07
C GLY A 134 6.09 2.25 -16.92
N ARG A 135 5.01 1.71 -16.36
CA ARG A 135 3.67 1.58 -16.98
C ARG A 135 3.54 0.65 -18.19
N LYS A 136 4.65 0.12 -18.70
CA LYS A 136 4.69 -0.77 -19.87
C LYS A 136 3.88 -2.05 -19.68
N LYS A 137 3.85 -2.60 -18.46
CA LYS A 137 3.11 -3.82 -18.11
C LYS A 137 1.77 -3.49 -17.48
N VAL A 138 1.73 -2.60 -16.50
CA VAL A 138 0.52 -2.25 -15.75
C VAL A 138 0.41 -0.74 -15.64
N ALA A 139 -0.78 -0.20 -15.91
CA ALA A 139 -1.14 1.19 -15.68
C ALA A 139 -2.45 1.16 -14.90
N ILE A 140 -2.44 1.86 -13.78
CA ILE A 140 -3.52 1.96 -12.81
C ILE A 140 -4.04 3.38 -12.93
N GLY A 141 -5.34 3.52 -13.18
CA GLY A 141 -6.07 4.78 -13.04
C GLY A 141 -6.97 4.66 -11.82
N VAL A 142 -7.00 5.72 -11.02
CA VAL A 142 -7.90 5.86 -9.87
C VAL A 142 -8.72 7.13 -10.04
#